data_AF-A0A7C6UQB8-F1
#
_entry.id   AF-A0A7C6UQB8-F1
#
_cell.length_a   1.000
_cell.length_b   1.000
_cell.length_c   1.000
_cell.angle_alpha   90.00
_cell.angle_beta   90.00
_cell.angle_gamma   90.00
#
_symmetry.space_group_name_H-M   'P 1'
#
loop_
_entity.id
_entity.type
_entity.pdbx_description
1 polymer ?
#
loop_
_entity_poly.entity_id
_entity_poly.type
_entity_poly.pdbx_seq_one_letter_code
_entity_poly.pdbx_strand_id
1 'polypeptide(L)'
;MTFRLKLISIMIALGTIIIVVLTSFMALHNKRTLTENTLAANKNIAAAISIHIDNYLEELARTTKTLAASSLILANVRESNDYYESFSEAERQQFLQASDILWLEAAEPDDEFLQKYLANPVSQHLQGQEEVIPDLYGEIFLTNKYGGLIAATNKLTTFSHGYKYWWLAAYNNGKGKVFFDDRGYDTSVGDFVLGVTVPVSQNGEAIGILKSNMKILSLFDRIIESYSPLFEPGIVKIVRSGGQVVFEPEVAPLSTKLAWEIPEDASSTIYKNEAGKEMLASISPVKNTIESEKFSFGGEEEKSIDHLYGARGENWHVVLEFPLSVIEAQVLAQTKQFLSLGLFSLLFISLITYFIINRATNSLVELVKLTEEVGRGNLELRLQVKSKDEIGKLIGSFNNMVANLKETTASKEELAAEIEKRSRVEEELRHLSTVDELTGIYNRRAFNEEAGRLINYSKEKNQPLAVAMIDLDQFKTINDTYGHNTGDRILVEFTKLLTKTIGEENIFSRWGGDEFMVLMPNTDSPTAYETAEKFRAAVEKAELAPNVFVTVSIGVTELRKKDTFHDLLTRADNAQYRAKTRGKNSVQML
;
A
#
# COMPACT_ATOMS: atom_id res chain seq x y z
N MET A 1 9.38 -2.95 19.25
CA MET A 1 8.22 -2.72 18.35
C MET A 1 7.67 -4.08 17.92
N THR A 2 6.41 -4.39 18.20
CA THR A 2 5.78 -5.68 17.80
C THR A 2 5.80 -5.81 16.28
N PHE A 3 5.81 -7.04 15.75
CA PHE A 3 5.78 -7.31 14.30
C PHE A 3 4.64 -6.54 13.60
N ARG A 4 3.49 -6.44 14.27
CA ARG A 4 2.30 -5.68 13.84
C ARG A 4 2.61 -4.20 13.57
N LEU A 5 3.26 -3.53 14.52
CA LEU A 5 3.57 -2.11 14.40
C LEU A 5 4.57 -1.86 13.26
N LYS A 6 5.55 -2.74 13.06
CA LYS A 6 6.52 -2.61 11.96
C LYS A 6 5.85 -2.65 10.58
N LEU A 7 4.96 -3.61 10.35
CA LEU A 7 4.26 -3.77 9.08
C LEU A 7 3.35 -2.57 8.76
N ILE A 8 2.57 -2.12 9.74
CA ILE A 8 1.70 -0.94 9.58
C ILE A 8 2.54 0.30 9.28
N SER A 9 3.68 0.48 9.97
CA SER A 9 4.55 1.65 9.77
C SER A 9 5.17 1.67 8.38
N ILE A 10 5.64 0.52 7.87
CA ILE A 10 6.19 0.41 6.51
C ILE A 10 5.12 0.74 5.48
N MET A 11 3.90 0.24 5.65
CA MET A 11 2.81 0.48 4.72
C MET A 11 2.38 1.96 4.70
N ILE A 12 2.29 2.61 5.87
CA ILE A 12 2.00 4.04 5.96
C ILE A 12 3.11 4.86 5.28
N ALA A 13 4.38 4.52 5.51
CA ALA A 13 5.51 5.21 4.89
C ALA A 13 5.48 5.08 3.37
N LEU A 14 5.28 3.86 2.85
CA LEU A 14 5.21 3.60 1.41
C LEU A 14 4.00 4.31 0.76
N GLY A 15 2.84 4.25 1.41
CA GLY A 15 1.63 4.92 0.95
C GLY A 15 1.77 6.45 0.93
N THR A 16 2.44 7.03 1.93
CA THR A 16 2.73 8.47 1.97
C THR A 16 3.64 8.87 0.79
N ILE A 17 4.69 8.09 0.51
CA ILE A 17 5.57 8.34 -0.65
C ILE A 17 4.78 8.28 -1.95
N ILE A 18 3.94 7.26 -2.14
CA ILE A 18 3.10 7.11 -3.34
C ILE A 18 2.17 8.32 -3.51
N ILE A 19 1.51 8.76 -2.44
CA ILE A 19 0.61 9.92 -2.48
C ILE A 19 1.38 11.18 -2.88
N VAL A 20 2.54 11.44 -2.29
CA VAL A 20 3.35 12.62 -2.61
C VAL A 20 3.80 12.60 -4.08
N VAL A 21 4.29 11.46 -4.56
CA VAL A 21 4.75 11.31 -5.95
C VAL A 21 3.60 11.50 -6.94
N LEU A 22 2.47 10.80 -6.73
CA LEU A 22 1.30 10.90 -7.60
C LEU A 22 0.71 12.31 -7.59
N THR A 23 0.58 12.92 -6.41
CA THR A 23 0.03 14.27 -6.28
C THR A 23 0.94 15.31 -6.94
N SER A 24 2.27 15.17 -6.80
CA SER A 24 3.23 16.06 -7.47
C SER A 24 3.19 15.90 -8.99
N PHE A 25 3.12 14.67 -9.48
CA PHE A 25 2.97 14.38 -10.90
C PHE A 25 1.67 14.97 -11.47
N MET A 26 0.54 14.76 -10.80
CA MET A 26 -0.75 15.34 -11.20
C MET A 26 -0.71 16.86 -11.17
N ALA A 27 -0.08 17.48 -10.17
CA ALA A 27 0.02 18.94 -10.10
C ALA A 27 0.80 19.52 -11.29
N LEU A 28 1.92 18.91 -11.67
CA LEU A 28 2.71 19.31 -12.84
C LEU A 28 1.94 19.10 -14.14
N HIS A 29 1.28 17.95 -14.29
CA HIS A 29 0.47 17.64 -15.46
C HIS A 29 -0.70 18.62 -15.61
N ASN A 30 -1.46 18.84 -14.53
CA ASN A 30 -2.60 19.76 -14.54
C ASN A 30 -2.17 21.19 -14.79
N LYS A 31 -1.06 21.67 -14.20
CA LYS A 31 -0.53 23.01 -14.50
C LYS A 31 -0.23 23.17 -15.98
N ARG A 32 0.41 22.17 -16.60
CA ARG A 32 0.70 22.20 -18.04
C ARG A 32 -0.58 22.22 -18.87
N THR A 33 -1.50 21.29 -18.63
CA THR A 33 -2.75 21.17 -19.40
C THR A 33 -3.65 22.39 -19.25
N LEU A 34 -3.80 22.94 -18.05
CA LEU A 34 -4.59 24.16 -17.85
C LEU A 34 -3.96 25.34 -18.58
N THR A 35 -2.64 25.54 -18.48
CA THR A 35 -1.97 26.61 -19.20
C THR A 35 -2.13 26.48 -20.72
N GLU A 36 -1.96 25.27 -21.28
CA GLU A 36 -2.14 25.01 -22.71
C GLU A 36 -3.60 25.30 -23.16
N ASN A 37 -4.59 24.86 -22.38
CA ASN A 37 -6.00 25.09 -22.68
C ASN A 37 -6.40 26.56 -22.55
N THR A 38 -5.95 27.24 -21.48
CA THR A 38 -6.20 28.67 -21.28
C THR A 38 -5.54 29.49 -22.39
N LEU A 39 -4.32 29.13 -22.80
CA LEU A 39 -3.66 29.80 -23.92
C LEU A 39 -4.43 29.64 -25.23
N ALA A 40 -4.90 28.42 -25.53
CA ALA A 40 -5.70 28.18 -26.73
C ALA A 40 -7.04 28.96 -26.70
N ALA A 41 -7.72 28.99 -25.56
CA ALA A 41 -8.95 29.77 -25.38
C ALA A 41 -8.69 31.28 -25.55
N ASN A 42 -7.67 31.81 -24.90
CA ASN A 42 -7.31 33.23 -24.97
C ASN A 42 -6.91 33.66 -26.39
N LYS A 43 -6.18 32.81 -27.13
CA LYS A 43 -5.89 33.05 -28.56
C LYS A 43 -7.16 33.16 -29.40
N ASN A 44 -8.12 32.27 -29.18
CA ASN A 44 -9.39 32.32 -29.90
C ASN A 44 -10.20 33.57 -29.57
N ILE A 45 -10.19 34.01 -28.30
CA ILE A 45 -10.86 35.24 -27.87
C ILE A 45 -10.18 36.47 -28.49
N ALA A 46 -8.85 36.58 -28.39
CA ALA A 46 -8.10 37.68 -29.00
C ALA A 46 -8.34 37.75 -30.52
N ALA A 47 -8.37 36.59 -31.20
CA ALA A 47 -8.69 36.51 -32.62
C ALA A 47 -10.13 36.92 -32.93
N ALA A 48 -11.11 36.54 -32.11
CA ALA A 48 -12.50 36.94 -32.29
C ALA A 48 -12.69 38.46 -32.14
N ILE A 49 -12.04 39.07 -31.15
CA ILE A 49 -12.04 40.53 -30.95
C ILE A 49 -11.35 41.21 -32.14
N SER A 50 -10.21 40.69 -32.59
CA SER A 50 -9.49 41.23 -33.75
C SER A 50 -10.33 41.19 -35.03
N ILE A 51 -11.05 40.09 -35.28
CA ILE A 51 -11.98 39.96 -36.41
C ILE A 51 -13.15 40.96 -36.28
N HIS A 52 -13.66 41.19 -35.06
CA HIS A 52 -14.72 42.17 -34.85
C HIS A 52 -14.23 43.59 -35.19
N ILE A 53 -13.03 43.96 -34.74
CA ILE A 53 -12.41 45.24 -35.10
C ILE A 53 -12.19 45.33 -36.61
N ASP A 54 -11.70 44.27 -37.26
CA ASP A 54 -11.52 44.23 -38.72
C ASP A 54 -12.84 44.48 -39.47
N ASN A 55 -13.92 43.81 -39.07
CA ASN A 55 -15.25 44.00 -39.66
C ASN A 55 -15.75 45.44 -39.46
N TYR A 56 -15.47 46.02 -38.30
CA TYR A 56 -15.84 47.39 -38.01
C TYR A 56 -15.07 48.40 -38.89
N LEU A 57 -13.76 48.21 -39.05
CA LEU A 57 -12.95 49.02 -39.96
C LEU A 57 -13.47 48.93 -41.41
N GLU A 58 -13.87 47.74 -41.86
CA GLU A 58 -14.51 47.57 -43.18
C GLU A 58 -15.84 48.29 -43.29
N GLU A 59 -16.66 48.28 -42.25
CA GLU A 59 -17.95 48.99 -42.21
C GLU A 59 -17.75 50.50 -42.29
N LEU A 60 -16.77 51.04 -41.56
CA LEU A 60 -16.38 52.44 -41.65
C LEU A 60 -15.94 52.81 -43.06
N ALA A 61 -15.01 52.03 -43.63
CA ALA A 61 -14.53 52.26 -45.00
C ALA A 61 -15.67 52.19 -46.03
N ARG A 62 -16.60 51.25 -45.87
CA ARG A 62 -17.76 51.09 -46.76
C ARG A 62 -18.72 52.27 -46.65
N THR A 63 -18.97 52.75 -45.44
CA THR A 63 -19.84 53.89 -45.17
C THR A 63 -19.26 55.16 -45.79
N THR A 64 -17.98 55.45 -45.53
CA THR A 64 -17.28 56.59 -46.12
C THR A 64 -17.21 56.50 -47.65
N LYS A 65 -16.97 55.29 -48.20
CA LYS A 65 -16.98 55.08 -49.66
C LYS A 65 -18.36 55.31 -50.28
N THR A 66 -19.42 54.95 -49.58
CA THR A 66 -20.80 55.20 -50.03
C THR A 66 -21.10 56.69 -50.06
N LEU A 67 -20.66 57.42 -49.03
CA LEU A 67 -20.75 58.88 -48.98
C LEU A 67 -19.98 59.51 -50.16
N ALA A 68 -18.73 59.10 -50.36
CA ALA A 68 -17.86 59.55 -51.46
C ALA A 68 -18.43 59.30 -52.87
N ALA A 69 -19.28 58.29 -53.02
CA ALA A 69 -19.92 57.94 -54.29
C ALA A 69 -21.26 58.68 -54.53
N SER A 70 -21.69 59.56 -53.63
CA SER A 70 -22.92 60.33 -53.80
C SER A 70 -22.85 61.23 -55.05
N SER A 71 -23.98 61.40 -55.74
CA SER A 71 -24.03 62.21 -56.96
C SER A 71 -23.63 63.67 -56.72
N LEU A 72 -23.95 64.21 -55.53
CA LEU A 72 -23.57 65.55 -55.13
C LEU A 72 -22.04 65.69 -55.01
N ILE A 73 -21.36 64.75 -54.34
CA ILE A 73 -19.91 64.76 -54.21
C ILE A 73 -19.25 64.60 -55.58
N LEU A 74 -19.69 63.62 -56.37
CA LEU A 74 -19.11 63.37 -57.70
C LEU A 74 -19.22 64.58 -58.62
N ALA A 75 -20.35 65.29 -58.62
CA ALA A 75 -20.53 66.49 -59.44
C ALA A 75 -19.58 67.63 -59.02
N ASN A 76 -19.49 67.92 -57.72
CA ASN A 76 -18.66 69.01 -57.21
C ASN A 76 -17.15 68.71 -57.33
N VAL A 77 -16.74 67.45 -57.21
CA VAL A 77 -15.34 67.04 -57.45
C VAL A 77 -14.97 67.24 -58.92
N ARG A 78 -15.86 66.92 -59.86
CA ARG A 78 -15.63 67.20 -61.29
C ARG A 78 -15.52 68.69 -61.57
N GLU A 79 -16.47 69.48 -61.10
CA GLU A 79 -16.45 70.93 -61.29
C GLU A 79 -15.18 71.57 -60.73
N SER A 80 -14.76 71.14 -59.53
CA SER A 80 -13.49 71.59 -58.94
C SER A 80 -12.29 71.15 -59.78
N ASN A 81 -12.25 69.90 -60.26
CA ASN A 81 -11.16 69.43 -61.11
C ASN A 81 -11.10 70.22 -62.43
N ASP A 82 -12.23 70.46 -63.10
CA ASP A 82 -12.31 71.22 -64.35
C ASP A 82 -11.79 72.66 -64.16
N TYR A 83 -12.14 73.28 -63.03
CA TYR A 83 -11.62 74.60 -62.66
C TYR A 83 -10.09 74.59 -62.51
N TYR A 84 -9.53 73.61 -61.81
CA TYR A 84 -8.08 73.51 -61.62
C TYR A 84 -7.34 73.07 -62.89
N GLU A 85 -7.98 72.31 -63.78
CA GLU A 85 -7.42 71.92 -65.08
C GLU A 85 -7.23 73.11 -66.03
N SER A 86 -7.98 74.20 -65.83
CA SER A 86 -7.82 75.43 -66.60
C SER A 86 -6.49 76.16 -66.31
N PHE A 87 -5.82 75.81 -65.21
CA PHE A 87 -4.54 76.39 -64.80
C PHE A 87 -3.34 75.53 -65.22
N SER A 88 -2.22 76.17 -65.54
CA SER A 88 -0.93 75.49 -65.61
C SER A 88 -0.52 74.94 -64.23
N GLU A 89 0.43 74.00 -64.20
CA GLU A 89 0.90 73.41 -62.95
C GLU A 89 1.44 74.45 -61.96
N ALA A 90 2.18 75.46 -62.45
CA ALA A 90 2.70 76.54 -61.62
C ALA A 90 1.58 77.43 -61.05
N GLU A 91 0.58 77.77 -61.87
CA GLU A 91 -0.58 78.55 -61.44
C GLU A 91 -1.42 77.80 -60.40
N ARG A 92 -1.61 76.48 -60.56
CA ARG A 92 -2.28 75.65 -59.55
C ARG A 92 -1.56 75.68 -58.20
N GLN A 93 -0.23 75.51 -58.21
CA GLN A 93 0.55 75.52 -56.99
C GLN A 93 0.51 76.88 -56.30
N GLN A 94 0.61 77.97 -57.07
CA GLN A 94 0.47 79.33 -56.54
C GLN A 94 -0.93 79.57 -55.96
N PHE A 95 -1.99 79.09 -56.63
CA PHE A 95 -3.36 79.19 -56.14
C PHE A 95 -3.57 78.43 -54.82
N LEU A 96 -3.06 77.20 -54.72
CA LEU A 96 -3.14 76.40 -53.49
C LEU A 96 -2.41 77.08 -52.33
N GLN A 97 -1.21 77.61 -52.56
CA GLN A 97 -0.44 78.34 -51.54
C GLN A 97 -1.15 79.63 -51.10
N ALA A 98 -1.69 80.41 -52.03
CA ALA A 98 -2.44 81.61 -51.70
C ALA A 98 -3.71 81.27 -50.90
N SER A 99 -4.39 80.17 -51.26
CA SER A 99 -5.58 79.69 -50.56
C SER A 99 -5.27 79.21 -49.13
N ASP A 100 -4.12 78.54 -48.92
CA ASP A 100 -3.65 78.18 -47.57
C ASP A 100 -3.43 79.41 -46.69
N ILE A 101 -2.83 80.48 -47.22
CA ILE A 101 -2.61 81.72 -46.48
C ILE A 101 -3.95 82.34 -46.07
N LEU A 102 -4.89 82.49 -47.02
CA LEU A 102 -6.22 83.03 -46.75
C LEU A 102 -6.99 82.18 -45.72
N TRP A 103 -6.88 80.86 -45.81
CA TRP A 103 -7.52 79.92 -44.87
C TRP A 103 -7.00 80.08 -43.44
N LEU A 104 -5.69 80.28 -43.29
CA LEU A 104 -5.05 80.49 -42.00
C LEU A 104 -5.41 81.86 -41.40
N GLU A 105 -5.39 82.92 -42.22
CA GLU A 105 -5.66 84.30 -41.79
C GLU A 105 -7.13 84.55 -41.41
N ALA A 106 -8.07 83.83 -42.03
CA ALA A 106 -9.49 83.98 -41.75
C ALA A 106 -9.83 83.50 -40.31
N ALA A 107 -9.92 84.41 -39.35
CA ALA A 107 -10.11 84.06 -37.94
C ALA A 107 -11.59 83.86 -37.55
N GLU A 108 -12.51 84.54 -38.22
CA GLU A 108 -13.93 84.55 -37.86
C GLU A 108 -14.73 83.50 -38.67
N PRO A 109 -15.66 82.77 -38.03
CA PRO A 109 -16.50 81.80 -38.73
C PRO A 109 -17.27 82.38 -39.92
N ASP A 110 -17.64 83.66 -39.87
CA ASP A 110 -18.44 84.34 -40.90
C ASP A 110 -17.60 84.89 -42.08
N ASP A 111 -16.29 84.62 -42.11
CA ASP A 111 -15.41 85.04 -43.21
C ASP A 111 -15.89 84.48 -44.56
N GLU A 112 -15.99 85.37 -45.57
CA GLU A 112 -16.55 85.03 -46.89
C GLU A 112 -15.77 83.91 -47.59
N PHE A 113 -14.44 83.86 -47.40
CA PHE A 113 -13.60 82.82 -47.95
C PHE A 113 -13.83 81.47 -47.25
N LEU A 114 -13.95 81.45 -45.92
CA LEU A 114 -14.27 80.22 -45.18
C LEU A 114 -15.66 79.68 -45.52
N GLN A 115 -16.66 80.56 -45.58
CA GLN A 115 -18.05 80.19 -45.87
C GLN A 115 -18.21 79.51 -47.24
N LYS A 116 -17.35 79.83 -48.22
CA LYS A 116 -17.32 79.13 -49.52
C LYS A 116 -17.09 77.61 -49.40
N TYR A 117 -16.37 77.17 -48.37
CA TYR A 117 -16.01 75.77 -48.17
C TYR A 117 -16.73 75.12 -46.97
N LEU A 118 -17.20 75.92 -46.00
CA LEU A 118 -17.89 75.44 -44.80
C LEU A 118 -19.42 75.52 -44.89
N ALA A 119 -19.99 76.35 -45.80
CA ALA A 119 -21.44 76.53 -45.94
C ALA A 119 -21.96 76.30 -47.38
N ASN A 120 -21.28 75.45 -48.15
CA ASN A 120 -21.74 75.05 -49.48
C ASN A 120 -22.64 73.78 -49.42
N PRO A 121 -23.35 73.42 -50.50
CA PRO A 121 -24.26 72.28 -50.48
C PRO A 121 -23.57 70.95 -50.11
N VAL A 122 -22.27 70.80 -50.44
CA VAL A 122 -21.51 69.60 -50.07
C VAL A 122 -21.19 69.61 -48.59
N SER A 123 -20.72 70.71 -48.01
CA SER A 123 -20.43 70.79 -46.57
C SER A 123 -21.69 70.56 -45.73
N GLN A 124 -22.85 71.10 -46.14
CA GLN A 124 -24.13 70.83 -45.50
C GLN A 124 -24.52 69.34 -45.57
N HIS A 125 -24.26 68.69 -46.71
CA HIS A 125 -24.49 67.25 -46.86
C HIS A 125 -23.58 66.43 -45.94
N LEU A 126 -22.31 66.82 -45.79
CA LEU A 126 -21.36 66.18 -44.89
C LEU A 126 -21.72 66.41 -43.41
N GLN A 127 -22.12 67.63 -43.02
CA GLN A 127 -22.59 67.94 -41.66
C GLN A 127 -23.83 67.11 -41.31
N GLY A 128 -24.74 66.93 -42.27
CA GLY A 128 -25.89 66.03 -42.10
C GLY A 128 -25.50 64.57 -41.82
N GLN A 129 -24.30 64.11 -42.22
CA GLN A 129 -23.81 62.77 -41.85
C GLN A 129 -23.34 62.71 -40.40
N GLU A 130 -22.76 63.80 -39.87
CA GLU A 130 -22.35 63.88 -38.46
C GLU A 130 -23.56 63.75 -37.51
N GLU A 131 -24.74 64.21 -37.94
CA GLU A 131 -25.99 64.08 -37.20
C GLU A 131 -26.57 62.66 -37.18
N VAL A 132 -26.24 61.80 -38.17
CA VAL A 132 -26.81 60.44 -38.28
C VAL A 132 -26.26 59.50 -37.22
N ILE A 133 -24.96 59.59 -36.92
CA ILE A 133 -24.31 58.83 -35.86
C ILE A 133 -23.60 59.82 -34.94
N PRO A 134 -24.31 60.33 -33.92
CA PRO A 134 -23.74 61.22 -32.93
C PRO A 134 -22.47 60.60 -32.33
N ASP A 135 -21.50 61.46 -32.04
CA ASP A 135 -20.22 61.11 -31.39
C ASP A 135 -19.25 60.24 -32.18
N LEU A 136 -19.63 59.69 -33.35
CA LEU A 136 -18.68 58.95 -34.21
C LEU A 136 -17.77 59.89 -35.00
N TYR A 137 -18.33 60.94 -35.61
CA TYR A 137 -17.58 61.82 -36.49
C TYR A 137 -16.96 62.99 -35.71
N GLY A 138 -15.70 63.30 -36.03
CA GLY A 138 -15.02 64.51 -35.56
C GLY A 138 -14.97 65.60 -36.64
N GLU A 139 -14.44 65.25 -37.81
CA GLU A 139 -14.43 66.13 -39.00
C GLU A 139 -14.58 65.30 -40.28
N ILE A 140 -15.33 65.80 -41.24
CA ILE A 140 -15.43 65.21 -42.59
C ILE A 140 -15.07 66.28 -43.62
N PHE A 141 -14.21 65.95 -44.57
CA PHE A 141 -13.83 66.89 -45.61
C PHE A 141 -13.46 66.22 -46.93
N LEU A 142 -13.60 67.00 -47.99
CA LEU A 142 -13.52 66.58 -49.38
C LEU A 142 -12.50 67.42 -50.13
N THR A 143 -11.64 66.75 -50.90
CA THR A 143 -10.63 67.39 -51.74
C THR A 143 -10.76 66.96 -53.20
N ASN A 144 -10.28 67.82 -54.09
CA ASN A 144 -10.12 67.51 -55.52
C ASN A 144 -8.85 66.66 -55.76
N LYS A 145 -8.59 66.26 -57.02
CA LYS A 145 -7.41 65.41 -57.35
C LYS A 145 -6.05 66.12 -57.21
N TYR A 146 -6.06 67.43 -56.97
CA TYR A 146 -4.87 68.23 -56.71
C TYR A 146 -4.66 68.50 -55.20
N GLY A 147 -5.56 67.97 -54.36
CA GLY A 147 -5.52 68.13 -52.92
C GLY A 147 -6.06 69.46 -52.40
N GLY A 148 -6.70 70.28 -53.25
CA GLY A 148 -7.40 71.49 -52.81
C GLY A 148 -8.75 71.15 -52.17
N LEU A 149 -9.09 71.84 -51.09
CA LEU A 149 -10.35 71.65 -50.37
C LEU A 149 -11.56 72.04 -51.24
N ILE A 150 -12.60 71.23 -51.22
CA ILE A 150 -13.91 71.49 -51.83
C ILE A 150 -14.94 71.80 -50.75
N ALA A 151 -14.95 71.03 -49.67
CA ALA A 151 -15.88 71.20 -48.56
C ALA A 151 -15.34 70.56 -47.28
N ALA A 152 -15.67 71.14 -46.13
CA ALA A 152 -15.40 70.55 -44.82
C ALA A 152 -16.56 70.82 -43.85
N THR A 153 -16.73 69.96 -42.85
CA THR A 153 -17.72 70.16 -41.79
C THR A 153 -17.28 71.22 -40.78
N ASN A 154 -15.97 71.32 -40.54
CA ASN A 154 -15.32 72.27 -39.62
C ASN A 154 -14.07 72.90 -40.25
N LYS A 155 -13.57 74.01 -39.67
CA LYS A 155 -12.34 74.66 -40.13
C LYS A 155 -11.12 73.75 -39.86
N LEU A 156 -10.50 73.27 -40.94
CA LEU A 156 -9.28 72.46 -40.91
C LEU A 156 -8.02 73.30 -40.64
N THR A 157 -6.91 72.63 -40.36
CA THR A 157 -5.60 73.28 -40.13
C THR A 157 -4.95 73.84 -41.39
N THR A 158 -5.21 73.24 -42.56
CA THR A 158 -4.73 73.69 -43.87
C THR A 158 -5.84 73.56 -44.92
N PHE A 159 -5.72 74.29 -46.02
CA PHE A 159 -6.61 74.20 -47.18
C PHE A 159 -6.12 73.17 -48.20
N SER A 160 -4.81 73.13 -48.43
CA SER A 160 -4.16 72.16 -49.31
C SER A 160 -3.75 70.91 -48.53
N HIS A 161 -4.01 69.74 -49.13
CA HIS A 161 -3.72 68.44 -48.53
C HIS A 161 -2.96 67.48 -49.47
N GLY A 162 -2.75 67.85 -50.74
CA GLY A 162 -2.19 66.95 -51.76
C GLY A 162 -0.78 66.43 -51.47
N TYR A 163 -0.08 67.08 -50.54
CA TYR A 163 1.26 66.71 -50.09
C TYR A 163 1.26 65.86 -48.81
N LYS A 164 0.11 65.68 -48.15
CA LYS A 164 0.02 64.94 -46.89
C LYS A 164 0.11 63.43 -47.15
N TYR A 165 0.79 62.71 -46.25
CA TYR A 165 1.05 61.26 -46.40
C TYR A 165 -0.24 60.45 -46.59
N TRP A 166 -1.27 60.71 -45.78
CA TRP A 166 -2.57 60.01 -45.85
C TRP A 166 -3.28 60.28 -47.18
N TRP A 167 -3.10 61.48 -47.75
CA TRP A 167 -3.69 61.86 -49.03
C TRP A 167 -3.00 61.11 -50.17
N LEU A 168 -1.65 61.14 -50.17
CA LEU A 168 -0.84 60.43 -51.17
C LEU A 168 -1.09 58.91 -51.13
N ALA A 169 -1.20 58.34 -49.93
CA ALA A 169 -1.49 56.93 -49.72
C ALA A 169 -2.90 56.54 -50.22
N ALA A 170 -3.91 57.39 -49.99
CA ALA A 170 -5.26 57.16 -50.47
C ALA A 170 -5.43 57.40 -51.98
N TYR A 171 -4.75 58.42 -52.52
CA TYR A 171 -4.77 58.73 -53.95
C TYR A 171 -4.06 57.64 -54.77
N ASN A 172 -2.97 57.09 -54.23
CA ASN A 172 -2.25 55.92 -54.74
C ASN A 172 -1.93 56.03 -56.24
N ASN A 173 -1.28 57.12 -56.64
CA ASN A 173 -0.95 57.43 -58.03
C ASN A 173 -2.17 57.40 -58.98
N GLY A 174 -3.33 57.86 -58.50
CA GLY A 174 -4.59 57.90 -59.25
C GLY A 174 -5.37 56.58 -59.25
N LYS A 175 -4.83 55.48 -58.72
CA LYS A 175 -5.57 54.20 -58.64
C LYS A 175 -6.63 54.21 -57.53
N GLY A 176 -6.43 55.02 -56.50
CA GLY A 176 -7.26 55.02 -55.30
C GLY A 176 -7.04 53.79 -54.42
N LYS A 177 -6.92 53.99 -53.11
CA LYS A 177 -6.90 52.93 -52.11
C LYS A 177 -7.46 53.49 -50.81
N VAL A 178 -8.14 52.66 -50.02
CA VAL A 178 -8.60 53.11 -48.70
C VAL A 178 -7.39 53.18 -47.77
N PHE A 179 -7.24 54.29 -47.07
CA PHE A 179 -6.19 54.53 -46.09
C PHE A 179 -6.80 54.82 -44.72
N PHE A 180 -6.44 54.01 -43.74
CA PHE A 180 -6.76 54.24 -42.34
C PHE A 180 -5.62 55.02 -41.68
N ASP A 181 -5.90 56.28 -41.38
CA ASP A 181 -4.99 57.22 -40.76
C ASP A 181 -5.06 57.11 -39.24
N ASP A 182 -4.15 56.35 -38.65
CA ASP A 182 -3.93 56.32 -37.20
C ASP A 182 -3.30 57.65 -36.77
N ARG A 183 -4.17 58.64 -36.64
CA ARG A 183 -3.85 60.02 -36.26
C ARG A 183 -3.41 60.11 -34.81
N GLY A 184 -3.84 59.16 -33.97
CA GLY A 184 -3.50 59.08 -32.55
C GLY A 184 -4.55 59.66 -31.62
N TYR A 185 -4.16 59.91 -30.38
CA TYR A 185 -5.06 60.43 -29.35
C TYR A 185 -5.13 61.96 -29.40
N ASP A 186 -6.34 62.51 -29.51
CA ASP A 186 -6.59 63.94 -29.49
C ASP A 186 -7.02 64.37 -28.08
N THR A 187 -6.13 65.10 -27.41
CA THR A 187 -6.34 65.58 -26.03
C THR A 187 -7.39 66.67 -25.91
N SER A 188 -7.65 67.41 -26.99
CA SER A 188 -8.70 68.45 -27.02
C SER A 188 -10.10 67.84 -27.13
N VAL A 189 -10.21 66.70 -27.82
CA VAL A 189 -11.44 65.94 -28.00
C VAL A 189 -11.65 64.91 -26.87
N GLY A 190 -10.54 64.43 -26.28
CA GLY A 190 -10.55 63.37 -25.28
C GLY A 190 -10.74 61.97 -25.87
N ASP A 191 -10.51 61.78 -27.18
CA ASP A 191 -10.75 60.52 -27.89
C ASP A 191 -9.59 60.14 -28.82
N PHE A 192 -9.54 58.86 -29.22
CA PHE A 192 -8.63 58.37 -30.22
C PHE A 192 -9.23 58.57 -31.61
N VAL A 193 -8.50 59.28 -32.46
CA VAL A 193 -8.98 59.69 -33.78
C VAL A 193 -8.38 58.80 -34.85
N LEU A 194 -9.26 58.18 -35.64
CA LEU A 194 -8.91 57.41 -36.83
C LEU A 194 -9.47 58.09 -38.08
N GLY A 195 -8.61 58.51 -38.99
CA GLY A 195 -9.02 59.08 -40.27
C GLY A 195 -9.30 58.01 -41.30
N VAL A 196 -10.57 57.80 -41.65
CA VAL A 196 -10.98 56.91 -42.74
C VAL A 196 -10.93 57.70 -44.04
N THR A 197 -9.89 57.45 -44.83
CA THR A 197 -9.61 58.17 -46.07
C THR A 197 -9.94 57.30 -47.26
N VAL A 198 -10.88 57.74 -48.10
CA VAL A 198 -11.34 56.97 -49.26
C VAL A 198 -11.20 57.78 -50.55
N PRO A 199 -10.86 57.13 -51.68
CA PRO A 199 -10.85 57.80 -52.97
C PRO A 199 -12.28 58.04 -53.44
N VAL A 200 -12.53 59.26 -53.92
CA VAL A 200 -13.68 59.55 -54.78
C VAL A 200 -13.30 59.08 -56.18
N SER A 201 -13.92 57.99 -56.65
CA SER A 201 -13.53 57.35 -57.90
C SER A 201 -14.57 57.50 -59.00
N GLN A 202 -14.09 57.72 -60.22
CA GLN A 202 -14.88 57.69 -61.44
C GLN A 202 -14.14 56.88 -62.51
N ASN A 203 -14.84 55.96 -63.18
CA ASN A 203 -14.27 55.10 -64.23
C ASN A 203 -13.02 54.31 -63.79
N GLY A 204 -12.87 54.02 -62.50
CA GLY A 204 -11.73 53.28 -61.95
C GLY A 204 -10.52 54.15 -61.57
N GLU A 205 -10.60 55.48 -61.74
CA GLU A 205 -9.56 56.42 -61.33
C GLU A 205 -10.02 57.28 -60.14
N ALA A 206 -9.10 57.59 -59.23
CA ALA A 206 -9.33 58.53 -58.14
C ALA A 206 -9.32 59.97 -58.67
N ILE A 207 -10.44 60.67 -58.52
CA ILE A 207 -10.62 62.07 -58.95
C ILE A 207 -10.68 63.04 -57.76
N GLY A 208 -10.60 62.54 -56.54
CA GLY A 208 -10.60 63.31 -55.31
C GLY A 208 -10.49 62.38 -54.11
N ILE A 209 -10.43 62.97 -52.91
CA ILE A 209 -10.32 62.21 -51.66
C ILE A 209 -11.34 62.75 -50.67
N LEU A 210 -12.10 61.84 -50.06
CA LEU A 210 -12.96 62.13 -48.92
C LEU A 210 -12.29 61.53 -47.67
N LYS A 211 -12.12 62.34 -46.63
CA LYS A 211 -11.59 61.89 -45.34
C LYS A 211 -12.62 62.15 -44.25
N SER A 212 -12.83 61.15 -43.40
CA SER A 212 -13.67 61.23 -42.21
C SER A 212 -12.82 60.87 -41.00
N ASN A 213 -12.54 61.84 -40.13
CA ASN A 213 -11.94 61.56 -38.84
C ASN A 213 -13.02 61.07 -37.89
N MET A 214 -12.79 59.91 -37.30
CA MET A 214 -13.75 59.24 -36.44
C MET A 214 -13.16 59.01 -35.06
N LYS A 215 -14.01 59.16 -34.05
CA LYS A 215 -13.73 58.85 -32.65
C LYS A 215 -14.00 57.37 -32.40
N ILE A 216 -13.01 56.62 -31.93
CA ILE A 216 -13.09 55.15 -31.91
C ILE A 216 -12.95 54.50 -30.53
N LEU A 217 -12.67 55.23 -29.46
CA LEU A 217 -12.49 54.60 -28.13
C LEU A 217 -13.75 53.93 -27.63
N SER A 218 -14.91 54.60 -27.72
CA SER A 218 -16.20 54.03 -27.28
C SER A 218 -16.60 52.76 -28.04
N LEU A 219 -16.03 52.55 -29.22
CA LEU A 219 -16.27 51.36 -30.03
C LEU A 219 -15.39 50.20 -29.58
N PHE A 220 -14.10 50.47 -29.34
CA PHE A 220 -13.22 49.48 -28.73
C PHE A 220 -13.73 49.02 -27.38
N ASP A 221 -14.18 49.96 -26.56
CA ASP A 221 -14.76 49.69 -25.26
C ASP A 221 -15.96 48.73 -25.38
N ARG A 222 -16.98 49.09 -26.19
CA ARG A 222 -18.16 48.23 -26.43
C ARG A 222 -17.81 46.85 -27.01
N ILE A 223 -16.87 46.80 -27.96
CA ILE A 223 -16.43 45.52 -28.53
C ILE A 223 -15.81 44.68 -27.43
N ILE A 224 -14.83 45.20 -26.68
CA ILE A 224 -14.09 44.45 -25.66
C ILE A 224 -15.01 44.04 -24.50
N GLU A 225 -15.87 44.92 -24.02
CA GLU A 225 -16.85 44.64 -22.97
C GLU A 225 -17.76 43.45 -23.36
N SER A 226 -18.15 43.32 -24.63
CA SER A 226 -18.98 42.21 -25.10
C SER A 226 -18.32 40.83 -24.99
N TYR A 227 -16.98 40.78 -24.91
CA TYR A 227 -16.21 39.54 -24.70
C TYR A 227 -15.73 39.38 -23.26
N SER A 228 -15.87 40.38 -22.39
CA SER A 228 -15.37 40.37 -21.01
C SER A 228 -15.68 39.09 -20.21
N PRO A 229 -16.90 38.49 -20.28
CA PRO A 229 -17.20 37.29 -19.51
C PRO A 229 -16.39 36.05 -19.93
N LEU A 230 -15.76 36.08 -21.10
CA LEU A 230 -14.96 34.97 -21.63
C LEU A 230 -13.52 34.99 -21.14
N PHE A 231 -13.01 36.14 -20.69
CA PHE A 231 -11.61 36.30 -20.35
C PHE A 231 -11.37 36.82 -18.93
N GLU A 232 -12.40 37.19 -18.16
CA GLU A 232 -12.26 37.55 -16.74
C GLU A 232 -11.52 36.45 -15.94
N PRO A 233 -10.54 36.82 -15.07
CA PRO A 233 -10.12 38.16 -14.66
C PRO A 233 -8.96 38.75 -15.51
N GLY A 234 -8.79 38.30 -16.75
CA GLY A 234 -7.84 38.86 -17.70
C GLY A 234 -8.27 40.24 -18.23
N ILE A 235 -7.37 40.86 -18.99
CA ILE A 235 -7.53 42.20 -19.56
C ILE A 235 -7.19 42.13 -21.05
N VAL A 236 -7.97 42.83 -21.88
CA VAL A 236 -7.69 42.99 -23.31
C VAL A 236 -7.21 44.41 -23.58
N LYS A 237 -6.15 44.52 -24.36
CA LYS A 237 -5.57 45.78 -24.83
C LYS A 237 -5.49 45.78 -26.34
N ILE A 238 -5.58 46.97 -26.94
CA ILE A 238 -5.19 47.18 -28.34
C ILE A 238 -3.85 47.89 -28.31
N VAL A 239 -2.87 47.36 -29.04
CA VAL A 239 -1.50 47.87 -29.03
C VAL A 239 -0.97 48.00 -30.45
N ARG A 240 -0.08 48.96 -30.68
CA ARG A 240 0.72 49.00 -31.92
C ARG A 240 1.80 47.91 -31.88
N SER A 241 2.26 47.46 -33.04
CA SER A 241 3.30 46.44 -33.16
C SER A 241 4.63 46.80 -32.47
N GLY A 242 4.94 48.09 -32.29
CA GLY A 242 6.09 48.54 -31.48
C GLY A 242 5.83 48.60 -29.97
N GLY A 243 4.65 48.16 -29.51
CA GLY A 243 4.27 47.97 -28.11
C GLY A 243 3.51 49.13 -27.46
N GLN A 244 3.26 50.24 -28.18
CA GLN A 244 2.50 51.37 -27.63
C GLN A 244 1.03 50.96 -27.42
N VAL A 245 0.46 51.26 -26.24
CA VAL A 245 -0.93 50.88 -25.93
C VAL A 245 -1.89 51.89 -26.52
N VAL A 246 -2.73 51.47 -27.46
CA VAL A 246 -3.77 52.27 -28.11
C VAL A 246 -5.04 52.31 -27.26
N PHE A 247 -5.43 51.18 -26.68
CA PHE A 247 -6.59 51.07 -25.82
C PHE A 247 -6.31 50.14 -24.65
N GLU A 248 -6.62 50.59 -23.45
CA GLU A 248 -6.66 49.80 -22.23
C GLU A 248 -7.75 50.40 -21.31
N PRO A 249 -8.61 49.58 -20.69
CA PRO A 249 -9.66 50.09 -19.81
C PRO A 249 -9.11 50.99 -18.72
N GLU A 250 -9.76 52.14 -18.49
CA GLU A 250 -9.40 53.15 -17.47
C GLU A 250 -8.01 53.79 -17.64
N VAL A 251 -7.31 53.55 -18.75
CA VAL A 251 -5.98 54.11 -19.04
C VAL A 251 -6.05 55.02 -20.25
N ALA A 252 -5.41 56.19 -20.16
CA ALA A 252 -5.35 57.12 -21.27
C ALA A 252 -4.61 56.49 -22.49
N PRO A 253 -5.19 56.55 -23.71
CA PRO A 253 -4.54 56.04 -24.90
C PRO A 253 -3.14 56.59 -25.12
N LEU A 254 -2.25 55.74 -25.63
CA LEU A 254 -0.85 56.05 -25.95
C LEU A 254 -0.04 56.58 -24.75
N SER A 255 -0.54 56.48 -23.52
CA SER A 255 0.20 56.89 -22.31
C SER A 255 1.13 55.81 -21.76
N THR A 256 0.90 54.54 -22.13
CA THR A 256 1.66 53.38 -21.66
C THR A 256 2.22 52.56 -22.82
N LYS A 257 3.21 51.73 -22.52
CA LYS A 257 3.84 50.80 -23.45
C LYS A 257 3.91 49.42 -22.80
N LEU A 258 3.80 48.35 -23.59
CA LEU A 258 4.04 46.99 -23.11
C LEU A 258 5.44 46.89 -22.50
N ALA A 259 5.52 46.27 -21.32
CA ALA A 259 6.78 46.00 -20.62
C ALA A 259 7.60 44.84 -21.24
N TRP A 260 7.12 44.30 -22.35
CA TRP A 260 7.65 43.13 -23.06
C TRP A 260 7.45 43.32 -24.57
N GLU A 261 8.22 42.60 -25.37
CA GLU A 261 8.17 42.70 -26.83
C GLU A 261 7.21 41.70 -27.44
N ILE A 262 6.41 42.15 -28.40
CA ILE A 262 5.50 41.29 -29.15
C ILE A 262 6.34 40.30 -29.97
N PRO A 263 6.15 38.98 -29.80
CA PRO A 263 6.85 37.96 -30.58
C PRO A 263 6.66 38.16 -32.09
N GLU A 264 7.66 37.84 -32.91
CA GLU A 264 7.58 37.96 -34.37
C GLU A 264 6.42 37.15 -34.97
N ASP A 265 6.07 36.01 -34.36
CA ASP A 265 4.96 35.16 -34.79
C ASP A 265 3.58 35.68 -34.31
N ALA A 266 3.56 36.77 -33.55
CA ALA A 266 2.39 37.41 -32.94
C ALA A 266 1.45 36.40 -32.26
N SER A 267 2.00 35.35 -31.63
CA SER A 267 1.19 34.24 -31.12
C SER A 267 0.87 34.37 -29.63
N SER A 268 1.88 34.23 -28.76
CA SER A 268 1.71 34.24 -27.31
C SER A 268 3.04 34.29 -26.58
N THR A 269 3.06 34.86 -25.38
CA THR A 269 4.23 34.84 -24.50
C THR A 269 3.83 34.76 -23.03
N ILE A 270 4.78 34.40 -22.16
CA ILE A 270 4.66 34.53 -20.71
C ILE A 270 5.66 35.57 -20.27
N TYR A 271 5.20 36.55 -19.51
CA TYR A 271 6.04 37.65 -19.02
C TYR A 271 5.69 37.98 -17.56
N LYS A 272 6.52 38.81 -16.91
CA LYS A 272 6.22 39.35 -15.58
C LYS A 272 5.79 40.81 -15.69
N ASN A 273 4.62 41.12 -15.16
CA ASN A 273 4.16 42.51 -15.11
C ASN A 273 4.94 43.35 -14.09
N GLU A 274 4.64 44.65 -14.00
CA GLU A 274 5.30 45.58 -13.08
C GLU A 274 5.18 45.17 -11.60
N ALA A 275 4.10 44.48 -11.24
CA ALA A 275 3.89 43.92 -9.90
C ALA A 275 4.67 42.60 -9.66
N GLY A 276 5.49 42.16 -10.62
CA GLY A 276 6.27 40.92 -10.56
C GLY A 276 5.43 39.64 -10.72
N LYS A 277 4.16 39.75 -11.10
CA LYS A 277 3.25 38.61 -11.31
C LYS A 277 3.42 38.06 -12.73
N GLU A 278 3.43 36.74 -12.85
CA GLU A 278 3.46 36.08 -14.15
C GLU A 278 2.12 36.20 -14.87
N MET A 279 2.17 36.63 -16.12
CA MET A 279 1.04 36.88 -16.99
C MET A 279 1.21 36.07 -18.27
N LEU A 280 0.10 35.55 -18.78
CA LEU A 280 0.00 34.90 -20.08
C LEU A 280 -0.56 35.91 -21.08
N ALA A 281 0.21 36.31 -22.08
CA ALA A 281 -0.23 37.17 -23.16
C ALA A 281 -0.56 36.35 -24.40
N SER A 282 -1.78 36.51 -24.93
CA SER A 282 -2.20 35.96 -26.23
C SER A 282 -2.41 37.12 -27.19
N ILE A 283 -1.82 37.02 -28.38
CA ILE A 283 -1.80 38.12 -29.35
C ILE A 283 -2.58 37.71 -30.61
N SER A 284 -3.29 38.67 -31.21
CA SER A 284 -3.88 38.52 -32.54
C SER A 284 -3.77 39.83 -33.34
N PRO A 285 -3.25 39.80 -34.57
CA PRO A 285 -3.12 41.01 -35.40
C PRO A 285 -4.44 41.42 -36.04
N VAL A 286 -4.72 42.73 -36.05
CA VAL A 286 -5.86 43.35 -36.74
C VAL A 286 -5.50 43.48 -38.23
N LYS A 287 -6.04 42.59 -39.06
CA LYS A 287 -5.55 42.38 -40.43
C LYS A 287 -5.71 43.60 -41.32
N ASN A 288 -6.78 44.38 -41.14
CA ASN A 288 -7.05 45.56 -41.94
C ASN A 288 -6.18 46.77 -41.57
N THR A 289 -5.33 46.62 -40.55
CA THR A 289 -4.23 47.56 -40.23
C THR A 289 -2.88 47.15 -40.82
N ILE A 290 -2.85 46.05 -41.59
CA ILE A 290 -1.66 45.58 -42.32
C ILE A 290 -1.81 45.97 -43.80
N GLU A 291 -0.72 46.44 -44.41
CA GLU A 291 -0.69 46.81 -45.82
C GLU A 291 -1.20 45.67 -46.73
N SER A 292 -2.18 45.97 -47.57
CA SER A 292 -2.83 45.01 -48.47
C SER A 292 -3.28 45.69 -49.77
N GLU A 293 -3.82 44.91 -50.72
CA GLU A 293 -4.41 45.46 -51.93
C GLU A 293 -5.65 46.34 -51.65
N LYS A 294 -6.37 46.07 -50.55
CA LYS A 294 -7.62 46.78 -50.22
C LYS A 294 -7.38 48.00 -49.34
N PHE A 295 -6.51 47.85 -48.34
CA PHE A 295 -6.31 48.80 -47.26
C PHE A 295 -4.84 49.10 -47.04
N SER A 296 -4.56 50.36 -46.78
CA SER A 296 -3.33 50.83 -46.16
C SER A 296 -3.62 51.42 -44.79
N PHE A 297 -2.61 51.43 -43.94
CA PHE A 297 -2.72 51.90 -42.57
C PHE A 297 -1.44 52.63 -42.16
N GLY A 298 -1.57 53.65 -41.33
CA GLY A 298 -0.42 54.30 -40.72
C GLY A 298 -0.75 55.72 -40.26
N GLY A 299 0.28 56.45 -39.89
CA GLY A 299 0.23 57.79 -39.36
C GLY A 299 1.60 58.45 -39.43
N GLU A 300 1.65 59.75 -39.25
CA GLU A 300 2.89 60.50 -39.07
C GLU A 300 3.00 60.95 -37.60
N GLU A 301 4.22 60.98 -37.07
CA GLU A 301 4.47 61.53 -35.74
C GLU A 301 4.46 63.07 -35.86
N GLU A 302 3.27 63.63 -36.03
CA GLU A 302 3.07 65.06 -35.88
C GLU A 302 2.95 65.30 -34.37
N LYS A 303 3.99 65.84 -33.72
CA LYS A 303 3.87 66.42 -32.37
C LYS A 303 3.07 67.71 -32.48
N SER A 304 1.77 67.56 -32.75
CA SER A 304 0.81 68.64 -32.60
C SER A 304 0.68 68.98 -31.12
N ILE A 305 0.26 70.20 -30.79
CA ILE A 305 -0.04 70.60 -29.41
C ILE A 305 -1.14 69.70 -28.82
N ASP A 306 -2.05 69.23 -29.68
CA ASP A 306 -3.27 68.52 -29.25
C ASP A 306 -3.26 67.01 -29.55
N HIS A 307 -2.38 66.51 -30.44
CA HIS A 307 -2.34 65.10 -30.88
C HIS A 307 -1.11 64.35 -30.36
N LEU A 308 -1.33 63.16 -29.83
CA LEU A 308 -0.28 62.24 -29.39
C LEU A 308 -0.04 61.16 -30.45
N TYR A 309 1.15 61.20 -31.06
CA TYR A 309 1.82 60.13 -31.81
C TYR A 309 0.98 59.33 -32.82
N GLY A 310 1.13 59.54 -34.13
CA GLY A 310 0.61 58.64 -35.18
C GLY A 310 1.41 57.33 -35.34
N ALA A 311 0.83 56.30 -35.99
CA ALA A 311 1.50 55.00 -36.18
C ALA A 311 2.53 54.98 -37.31
N ARG A 312 3.80 54.72 -37.01
CA ARG A 312 4.85 54.69 -38.04
C ARG A 312 5.11 53.30 -38.59
N GLY A 313 4.32 52.90 -39.59
CA GLY A 313 4.43 51.57 -40.21
C GLY A 313 4.10 50.42 -39.25
N GLU A 314 3.59 50.75 -38.07
CA GLU A 314 3.07 49.82 -37.10
C GLU A 314 1.64 49.45 -37.45
N ASN A 315 1.23 48.24 -37.09
CA ASN A 315 -0.15 47.77 -37.19
C ASN A 315 -0.71 47.50 -35.79
N TRP A 316 -2.02 47.34 -35.68
CA TRP A 316 -2.67 47.05 -34.40
C TRP A 316 -2.71 45.56 -34.12
N HIS A 317 -2.54 45.24 -32.84
CA HIS A 317 -2.69 43.91 -32.28
C HIS A 317 -3.66 43.98 -31.10
N VAL A 318 -4.51 42.97 -31.00
CA VAL A 318 -5.26 42.66 -29.79
C VAL A 318 -4.39 41.80 -28.89
N VAL A 319 -4.18 42.23 -27.66
CA VAL A 319 -3.40 41.52 -26.65
C VAL A 319 -4.30 41.20 -25.46
N LEU A 320 -4.50 39.92 -25.20
CA LEU A 320 -5.22 39.41 -24.03
C LEU A 320 -4.21 38.95 -23.00
N GLU A 321 -4.16 39.63 -21.86
CA GLU A 321 -3.31 39.33 -20.72
C GLU A 321 -4.10 38.61 -19.62
N PHE A 322 -3.66 37.42 -19.24
CA PHE A 322 -4.34 36.59 -18.24
C PHE A 322 -3.40 36.21 -17.09
N PRO A 323 -3.78 36.43 -15.82
CA PRO A 323 -2.89 36.18 -14.69
C PRO A 323 -2.66 34.68 -14.45
N LEU A 324 -1.39 34.25 -14.48
CA LEU A 324 -1.03 32.84 -14.29
C LEU A 324 -1.39 32.34 -12.88
N SER A 325 -1.44 33.25 -11.90
CA SER A 325 -1.87 32.96 -10.53
C SER A 325 -3.29 32.35 -10.43
N VAL A 326 -4.18 32.60 -11.39
CA VAL A 326 -5.52 31.97 -11.43
C VAL A 326 -5.40 30.49 -11.76
N ILE A 327 -4.55 30.14 -12.74
CA ILE A 327 -4.23 28.74 -13.07
C ILE A 327 -3.56 28.07 -11.87
N GLU A 328 -2.62 28.74 -11.21
CA GLU A 328 -1.93 28.20 -10.03
C GLU A 328 -2.88 27.97 -8.85
N ALA A 329 -3.83 28.86 -8.62
CA ALA A 329 -4.85 28.70 -7.59
C ALA A 329 -5.75 27.48 -7.88
N GLN A 330 -6.13 27.29 -9.14
CA GLN A 330 -6.93 26.14 -9.57
C GLN A 330 -6.15 24.82 -9.42
N VAL A 331 -4.88 24.81 -9.81
CA VAL A 331 -3.97 23.65 -9.61
C VAL A 331 -3.86 23.35 -8.12
N LEU A 332 -3.59 24.36 -7.28
CA LEU A 332 -3.47 24.19 -5.83
C LEU A 332 -4.76 23.63 -5.20
N ALA A 333 -5.92 24.10 -5.64
CA ALA A 333 -7.22 23.59 -5.18
C ALA A 333 -7.40 22.11 -5.53
N GLN A 334 -7.09 21.70 -6.76
CA GLN A 334 -7.12 20.30 -7.16
C GLN A 334 -6.07 19.45 -6.43
N THR A 335 -4.85 19.97 -6.25
CA THR A 335 -3.79 19.32 -5.46
C THR A 335 -4.26 19.05 -4.03
N LYS A 336 -4.93 20.01 -3.38
CA LYS A 336 -5.50 19.81 -2.04
C LYS A 336 -6.56 18.72 -2.02
N GLN A 337 -7.44 18.67 -3.04
CA GLN A 337 -8.44 17.61 -3.16
C GLN A 337 -7.78 16.23 -3.31
N PHE A 338 -6.82 16.06 -4.22
CA PHE A 338 -6.09 14.80 -4.39
C PHE A 338 -5.33 14.38 -3.14
N LEU A 339 -4.67 15.32 -2.46
CA LEU A 339 -3.98 15.04 -1.21
C LEU A 339 -4.94 14.58 -0.12
N SER A 340 -6.10 15.23 0.02
CA SER A 340 -7.14 14.84 0.99
C SER A 340 -7.72 13.46 0.69
N LEU A 341 -8.00 13.15 -0.58
CA LEU A 341 -8.49 11.84 -1.03
C LEU A 341 -7.43 10.76 -0.82
N GLY A 342 -6.17 11.07 -1.11
CA GLY A 342 -5.03 10.19 -0.87
C GLY A 342 -4.86 9.87 0.61
N LEU A 343 -4.91 10.89 1.48
CA LEU A 343 -4.80 10.72 2.93
C LEU A 343 -5.96 9.89 3.49
N PHE A 344 -7.18 10.14 3.03
CA PHE A 344 -8.36 9.35 3.39
C PHE A 344 -8.21 7.88 2.95
N SER A 345 -7.76 7.65 1.72
CA SER A 345 -7.50 6.30 1.20
C SER A 345 -6.41 5.60 2.01
N LEU A 346 -5.34 6.30 2.40
CA LEU A 346 -4.27 5.75 3.23
C LEU A 346 -4.76 5.34 4.61
N LEU A 347 -5.59 6.18 5.25
CA LEU A 347 -6.21 5.88 6.54
C LEU A 347 -7.14 4.66 6.42
N PHE A 348 -7.96 4.62 5.37
CA PHE A 348 -8.88 3.51 5.12
C PHE A 348 -8.15 2.18 4.88
N ILE A 349 -7.12 2.18 4.03
CA ILE A 349 -6.28 1.00 3.77
C ILE A 349 -5.55 0.59 5.05
N SER A 350 -5.04 1.54 5.83
CA SER A 350 -4.38 1.29 7.11
C SER A 350 -5.30 0.67 8.14
N LEU A 351 -6.57 1.08 8.18
CA LEU A 351 -7.59 0.49 9.05
C LEU A 351 -7.91 -0.95 8.62
N ILE A 352 -8.15 -1.20 7.33
CA ILE A 352 -8.40 -2.55 6.80
C ILE A 352 -7.19 -3.47 7.08
N THR A 353 -5.98 -2.99 6.77
CA THR A 353 -4.74 -3.75 7.03
C THR A 353 -4.57 -4.05 8.52
N TYR A 354 -4.89 -3.10 9.41
CA TYR A 354 -4.88 -3.35 10.84
C TYR A 354 -5.82 -4.50 11.23
N PHE A 355 -7.06 -4.53 10.72
CA PHE A 355 -8.00 -5.62 10.98
C PHE A 355 -7.50 -6.97 10.47
N ILE A 356 -6.97 -7.02 9.24
CA ILE A 356 -6.43 -8.24 8.64
C ILE A 356 -5.24 -8.77 9.43
N ILE A 357 -4.26 -7.91 9.74
CA ILE A 357 -3.07 -8.27 10.52
C ILE A 357 -3.48 -8.76 11.91
N ASN A 358 -4.43 -8.09 12.56
CA ASN A 358 -4.86 -8.47 13.90
C ASN A 358 -5.57 -9.83 13.89
N ARG A 359 -6.44 -10.08 12.92
CA ARG A 359 -7.10 -11.37 12.73
C ARG A 359 -6.09 -12.50 12.50
N ALA A 360 -5.13 -12.30 11.60
CA ALA A 360 -4.13 -13.32 11.26
C ALA A 360 -3.17 -13.60 12.43
N THR A 361 -2.68 -12.54 13.09
CA THR A 361 -1.68 -12.69 14.16
C THR A 361 -2.28 -13.28 15.45
N ASN A 362 -3.56 -13.02 15.75
CA ASN A 362 -4.20 -13.59 16.95
C ASN A 362 -4.29 -15.12 16.87
N SER A 363 -4.66 -15.67 15.72
CA SER A 363 -4.69 -17.12 15.51
C SER A 363 -3.32 -17.77 15.72
N LEU A 364 -2.24 -17.10 15.30
CA LEU A 364 -0.87 -17.57 15.52
C LEU A 364 -0.46 -17.54 16.99
N VAL A 365 -0.83 -16.47 17.72
CA VAL A 365 -0.53 -16.37 19.16
C VAL A 365 -1.26 -17.47 19.95
N GLU A 366 -2.50 -17.79 19.59
CA GLU A 366 -3.27 -18.88 20.20
C GLU A 366 -2.63 -20.24 19.94
N LEU A 367 -2.21 -20.50 18.69
CA LEU A 367 -1.47 -21.72 18.32
C LEU A 367 -0.18 -21.88 19.12
N VAL A 368 0.61 -20.80 19.28
CA VAL A 368 1.86 -20.81 20.06
C VAL A 368 1.60 -21.17 21.52
N LYS A 369 0.59 -20.55 22.15
CA LYS A 369 0.23 -20.85 23.55
C LYS A 369 -0.19 -22.30 23.74
N LEU A 370 -1.03 -22.85 22.85
CA LEU A 370 -1.46 -24.24 22.98
C LEU A 370 -0.34 -25.24 22.68
N THR A 371 0.60 -24.89 21.81
CA THR A 371 1.80 -25.72 21.59
C THR A 371 2.62 -25.85 22.86
N GLU A 372 2.74 -24.78 23.66
CA GLU A 372 3.42 -24.82 24.97
C GLU A 372 2.70 -25.72 25.98
N GLU A 373 1.36 -25.66 26.04
CA GLU A 373 0.55 -26.50 26.93
C GLU A 373 0.57 -27.99 26.55
N VAL A 374 0.54 -28.31 25.26
CA VAL A 374 0.74 -29.69 24.77
C VAL A 374 2.14 -30.18 25.15
N GLY A 375 3.16 -29.33 25.04
CA GLY A 375 4.53 -29.63 25.48
C GLY A 375 4.65 -29.92 26.98
N ARG A 376 3.72 -29.42 27.81
CA ARG A 376 3.64 -29.71 29.26
C ARG A 376 2.87 -31.00 29.59
N GLY A 377 2.40 -31.75 28.58
CA GLY A 377 1.71 -33.03 28.75
C GLY A 377 0.18 -32.94 28.76
N ASN A 378 -0.40 -31.76 28.54
CA ASN A 378 -1.86 -31.62 28.42
C ASN A 378 -2.33 -31.96 26.99
N LEU A 379 -2.62 -33.24 26.74
CA LEU A 379 -3.02 -33.76 25.42
C LEU A 379 -4.54 -33.70 25.15
N GLU A 380 -5.33 -33.12 26.05
CA GLU A 380 -6.78 -32.98 25.89
C GLU A 380 -7.18 -31.72 25.10
N LEU A 381 -6.26 -30.77 24.97
CA LEU A 381 -6.52 -29.50 24.30
C LEU A 381 -6.57 -29.69 22.78
N ARG A 382 -7.66 -29.19 22.16
CA ARG A 382 -7.80 -29.12 20.70
C ARG A 382 -8.19 -27.72 20.26
N LEU A 383 -7.61 -27.28 19.16
CA LEU A 383 -7.96 -26.02 18.52
C LEU A 383 -9.13 -26.22 17.56
N GLN A 384 -10.07 -25.28 17.55
CA GLN A 384 -11.11 -25.26 16.52
C GLN A 384 -10.55 -24.67 15.21
N VAL A 385 -10.70 -25.41 14.11
CA VAL A 385 -10.33 -24.95 12.77
C VAL A 385 -11.39 -23.94 12.30
N LYS A 386 -11.14 -22.65 12.52
CA LYS A 386 -12.04 -21.55 12.11
C LYS A 386 -11.75 -20.99 10.71
N SER A 387 -10.54 -21.20 10.20
CA SER A 387 -10.13 -20.72 8.88
C SER A 387 -9.95 -21.86 7.89
N LYS A 388 -10.14 -21.59 6.59
CA LYS A 388 -9.91 -22.54 5.48
C LYS A 388 -8.59 -22.29 4.73
N ASP A 389 -7.79 -21.34 5.21
CA ASP A 389 -6.49 -20.96 4.66
C ASP A 389 -5.35 -21.85 5.20
N GLU A 390 -4.10 -21.44 4.96
CA GLU A 390 -2.89 -22.10 5.44
C GLU A 390 -2.84 -22.19 6.97
N ILE A 391 -3.39 -21.20 7.69
CA ILE A 391 -3.47 -21.21 9.16
C ILE A 391 -4.45 -22.30 9.61
N GLY A 392 -5.60 -22.41 8.93
CA GLY A 392 -6.56 -23.50 9.15
C GLY A 392 -5.96 -24.88 8.95
N LYS A 393 -5.21 -25.08 7.86
CA LYS A 393 -4.49 -26.33 7.58
C LYS A 393 -3.46 -26.64 8.67
N LEU A 394 -2.68 -25.64 9.10
CA LEU A 394 -1.69 -25.80 10.17
C LEU A 394 -2.33 -26.23 11.49
N ILE A 395 -3.46 -25.62 11.87
CA ILE A 395 -4.23 -26.02 13.06
C ILE A 395 -4.72 -27.48 12.93
N GLY A 396 -5.20 -27.87 11.75
CA GLY A 396 -5.61 -29.26 11.48
C GLY A 396 -4.47 -30.26 11.67
N SER A 397 -3.30 -29.98 11.07
CA SER A 397 -2.11 -30.82 11.23
C SER A 397 -1.63 -30.89 12.68
N PHE A 398 -1.67 -29.77 13.41
CA PHE A 398 -1.33 -29.72 14.84
C PHE A 398 -2.27 -30.60 15.67
N ASN A 399 -3.58 -30.53 15.46
CA ASN A 399 -4.55 -31.38 16.17
C ASN A 399 -4.30 -32.89 15.90
N ASN A 400 -3.93 -33.26 14.68
CA ASN A 400 -3.59 -34.65 14.34
C ASN A 400 -2.35 -35.13 15.08
N MET A 401 -1.31 -34.30 15.19
CA MET A 401 -0.11 -34.60 15.98
C MET A 401 -0.46 -34.85 17.46
N VAL A 402 -1.28 -34.00 18.06
CA VAL A 402 -1.74 -34.15 19.46
C VAL A 402 -2.50 -35.46 19.65
N ALA A 403 -3.37 -35.84 18.71
CA ALA A 403 -4.13 -37.09 18.77
C ALA A 403 -3.21 -38.33 18.77
N ASN A 404 -2.21 -38.35 17.89
CA ASN A 404 -1.25 -39.46 17.80
C ASN A 404 -0.39 -39.58 19.07
N LEU A 405 0.00 -38.45 19.68
CA LEU A 405 0.74 -38.44 20.94
C LEU A 405 -0.07 -39.05 22.09
N LYS A 406 -1.38 -38.78 22.15
CA LYS A 406 -2.29 -39.33 23.16
C LYS A 406 -2.43 -40.85 23.04
N GLU A 407 -2.59 -41.36 21.83
CA GLU A 407 -2.71 -42.79 21.57
C GLU A 407 -1.44 -43.55 21.96
N THR A 408 -0.28 -42.98 21.63
CA THR A 408 1.03 -43.60 21.94
C THR A 408 1.33 -43.62 23.44
N THR A 409 0.85 -42.63 24.20
CA THR A 409 1.04 -42.56 25.66
C THR A 409 0.13 -43.52 26.40
N ALA A 410 -1.15 -43.63 26.02
CA ALA A 410 -2.10 -44.57 26.64
C ALA A 410 -1.70 -46.04 26.44
N SER A 411 -1.20 -46.41 25.26
CA SER A 411 -0.78 -47.79 24.97
C SER A 411 0.39 -48.27 25.84
N LYS A 412 1.27 -47.36 26.29
CA LYS A 412 2.39 -47.70 27.18
C LYS A 412 1.94 -48.01 28.61
N GLU A 413 0.91 -47.34 29.10
CA GLU A 413 0.36 -47.58 30.45
C GLU A 413 -0.34 -48.94 30.54
N GLU A 414 -1.04 -49.35 29.47
CA GLU A 414 -1.74 -50.63 29.39
C GLU A 414 -0.78 -51.83 29.40
N LEU A 415 0.36 -51.72 28.71
CA LEU A 415 1.38 -52.78 28.66
C LEU A 415 2.05 -53.03 30.02
N ALA A 416 2.19 -52.01 30.85
CA ALA A 416 2.83 -52.13 32.16
C ALA A 416 2.00 -52.98 33.14
N ALA A 417 0.66 -52.88 33.08
CA ALA A 417 -0.25 -53.60 33.98
C ALA A 417 -0.30 -55.12 33.72
N GLU A 418 -0.15 -55.56 32.47
CA GLU A 418 -0.20 -56.99 32.11
C GLU A 418 1.04 -57.77 32.58
N ILE A 419 2.20 -57.10 32.63
CA ILE A 419 3.47 -57.71 33.08
C ILE A 419 3.39 -58.09 34.57
N GLU A 420 2.78 -57.24 35.40
CA GLU A 420 2.67 -57.46 36.85
C GLU A 420 1.83 -58.71 37.20
N LYS A 421 0.78 -58.97 36.42
CA LYS A 421 -0.15 -60.08 36.64
C LYS A 421 0.47 -61.45 36.44
N ARG A 422 1.38 -61.61 35.46
CA ARG A 422 2.05 -62.89 35.17
C ARG A 422 2.96 -63.36 36.31
N SER A 423 3.63 -62.42 36.99
CA SER A 423 4.65 -62.77 37.99
C SER A 423 4.09 -63.44 39.25
N ARG A 424 2.81 -63.21 39.61
CA ARG A 424 2.20 -63.81 40.81
C ARG A 424 1.83 -65.29 40.67
N VAL A 425 1.54 -65.76 39.46
CA VAL A 425 1.02 -67.12 39.23
C VAL A 425 2.13 -68.17 39.27
N GLU A 426 3.37 -67.80 38.93
CA GLU A 426 4.51 -68.72 38.93
C GLU A 426 4.96 -69.15 40.33
N GLU A 427 4.75 -68.32 41.35
CA GLU A 427 5.26 -68.55 42.71
C GLU A 427 4.43 -69.61 43.48
N GLU A 428 3.13 -69.70 43.21
CA GLU A 428 2.18 -70.58 43.91
C GLU A 428 2.36 -72.07 43.55
N LEU A 429 2.76 -72.38 42.31
CA LEU A 429 2.94 -73.76 41.84
C LEU A 429 4.15 -74.49 42.46
N ARG A 430 5.14 -73.76 42.97
CA ARG A 430 6.40 -74.34 43.46
C ARG A 430 6.32 -74.90 44.88
N HIS A 431 5.33 -74.47 45.68
CA HIS A 431 5.19 -74.81 47.10
C HIS A 431 4.49 -76.16 47.36
N LEU A 432 3.73 -76.70 46.39
CA LEU A 432 2.91 -77.92 46.57
C LEU A 432 3.65 -79.25 46.35
N SER A 433 4.94 -79.25 46.01
CA SER A 433 5.66 -80.46 45.56
C SER A 433 6.76 -80.99 46.49
N THR A 434 7.06 -80.34 47.63
CA THR A 434 8.33 -80.54 48.37
C THR A 434 8.22 -81.13 49.79
N VAL A 435 7.03 -81.19 50.39
CA VAL A 435 6.83 -81.64 51.80
C VAL A 435 5.95 -82.89 51.90
N ASP A 436 6.07 -83.64 53.00
CA ASP A 436 5.15 -84.72 53.39
C ASP A 436 3.92 -84.13 54.09
N GLU A 437 2.72 -84.44 53.61
CA GLU A 437 1.47 -83.81 54.07
C GLU A 437 1.14 -84.10 55.55
N LEU A 438 1.57 -85.24 56.09
CA LEU A 438 1.27 -85.62 57.48
C LEU A 438 2.26 -84.98 58.46
N THR A 439 3.55 -85.04 58.16
CA THR A 439 4.62 -84.69 59.11
C THR A 439 5.20 -83.29 58.90
N GLY A 440 4.97 -82.67 57.74
CA GLY A 440 5.43 -81.31 57.42
C GLY A 440 6.93 -81.19 57.13
N ILE A 441 7.70 -82.29 57.25
CA ILE A 441 9.10 -82.37 56.85
C ILE A 441 9.22 -82.78 55.38
N TYR A 442 10.44 -82.83 54.83
CA TYR A 442 10.61 -83.15 53.42
C TYR A 442 10.11 -84.56 53.09
N ASN A 443 9.44 -84.68 51.94
CA ASN A 443 9.16 -85.98 51.37
C ASN A 443 10.44 -86.61 50.80
N ARG A 444 10.39 -87.90 50.49
CA ARG A 444 11.52 -88.66 49.94
C ARG A 444 12.14 -88.03 48.68
N ARG A 445 11.33 -87.39 47.82
CA ARG A 445 11.83 -86.75 46.60
C ARG A 445 12.68 -85.52 46.93
N ALA A 446 12.17 -84.64 47.78
CA ALA A 446 12.90 -83.44 48.22
C ALA A 446 14.18 -83.81 48.98
N PHE A 447 14.17 -84.87 49.79
CA PHE A 447 15.38 -85.36 50.44
C PHE A 447 16.44 -85.85 49.46
N ASN A 448 16.07 -86.57 48.40
CA ASN A 448 17.02 -87.02 47.39
C ASN A 448 17.69 -85.85 46.66
N GLU A 449 16.92 -84.81 46.34
CA GLU A 449 17.43 -83.60 45.69
C GLU A 449 18.43 -82.86 46.60
N GLU A 450 18.07 -82.64 47.86
CA GLU A 450 18.94 -81.97 48.84
C GLU A 450 20.17 -82.80 49.23
N ALA A 451 20.01 -84.12 49.39
CA ALA A 451 21.13 -85.02 49.67
C ALA A 451 22.13 -85.06 48.52
N GLY A 452 21.66 -85.07 47.26
CA GLY A 452 22.52 -84.95 46.09
C GLY A 452 23.34 -83.66 46.10
N ARG A 453 22.68 -82.53 46.40
CA ARG A 453 23.34 -81.22 46.51
C ARG A 453 24.40 -81.21 47.61
N LEU A 454 24.07 -81.70 48.81
CA LEU A 454 24.95 -81.67 49.97
C LEU A 454 26.09 -82.67 49.91
N ILE A 455 25.92 -83.85 49.30
CA ILE A 455 27.01 -84.80 49.07
C ILE A 455 28.05 -84.19 48.14
N ASN A 456 27.62 -83.54 47.05
CA ASN A 456 28.53 -82.87 46.13
C ASN A 456 29.28 -81.73 46.84
N TYR A 457 28.55 -80.90 47.59
CA TYR A 457 29.13 -79.80 48.36
C TYR A 457 30.13 -80.29 49.43
N SER A 458 29.77 -81.32 50.21
CA SER A 458 30.61 -81.91 51.25
C SER A 458 31.89 -82.52 50.66
N LYS A 459 31.83 -83.20 49.52
CA LYS A 459 33.01 -83.71 48.80
C LYS A 459 33.90 -82.59 48.28
N GLU A 460 33.32 -81.53 47.72
CA GLU A 460 34.06 -80.38 47.19
C GLU A 460 34.76 -79.62 48.32
N LYS A 461 34.07 -79.38 49.44
CA LYS A 461 34.60 -78.64 50.59
C LYS A 461 35.36 -79.49 51.59
N ASN A 462 35.44 -80.81 51.36
CA ASN A 462 36.01 -81.80 52.28
C ASN A 462 35.49 -81.64 53.72
N GLN A 463 34.18 -81.41 53.85
CA GLN A 463 33.46 -81.26 55.13
C GLN A 463 32.73 -82.56 55.47
N PRO A 464 32.65 -82.97 56.76
CA PRO A 464 31.95 -84.19 57.14
C PRO A 464 30.45 -84.06 56.92
N LEU A 465 29.81 -85.15 56.52
CA LEU A 465 28.36 -85.24 56.30
C LEU A 465 27.89 -86.59 56.82
N ALA A 466 27.00 -86.57 57.81
CA ALA A 466 26.46 -87.79 58.38
C ALA A 466 24.99 -87.99 57.99
N VAL A 467 24.59 -89.27 57.92
CA VAL A 467 23.20 -89.68 57.72
C VAL A 467 22.78 -90.60 58.85
N ALA A 468 21.59 -90.36 59.38
CA ALA A 468 20.89 -91.27 60.27
C ALA A 468 19.64 -91.82 59.57
N MET A 469 19.50 -93.14 59.56
CA MET A 469 18.28 -93.85 59.17
C MET A 469 17.60 -94.35 60.43
N ILE A 470 16.36 -93.93 60.64
CA ILE A 470 15.61 -94.13 61.89
C ILE A 470 14.31 -94.88 61.57
N ASP A 471 13.99 -95.87 62.38
CA ASP A 471 12.74 -96.64 62.26
C ASP A 471 12.14 -96.86 63.64
N LEU A 472 10.81 -96.70 63.70
CA LEU A 472 10.03 -96.92 64.92
C LEU A 472 9.85 -98.42 65.16
N ASP A 473 10.39 -98.90 66.28
CA ASP A 473 10.36 -100.32 66.62
C ASP A 473 8.93 -100.81 66.82
N GLN A 474 8.57 -101.90 66.14
CA GLN A 474 7.24 -102.53 66.24
C GLN A 474 6.07 -101.61 65.89
N PHE A 475 6.28 -100.55 65.09
CA PHE A 475 5.23 -99.59 64.77
C PHE A 475 3.99 -100.21 64.11
N LYS A 476 4.15 -101.24 63.28
CA LYS A 476 3.02 -102.04 62.78
C LYS A 476 2.17 -102.63 63.90
N THR A 477 2.79 -103.15 64.96
CA THR A 477 2.07 -103.69 66.14
C THR A 477 1.31 -102.58 66.87
N ILE A 478 1.89 -101.37 66.94
CA ILE A 478 1.24 -100.20 67.51
C ILE A 478 -0.01 -99.83 66.70
N ASN A 479 0.11 -99.77 65.37
CA ASN A 479 -1.03 -99.51 64.49
C ASN A 479 -2.11 -100.60 64.61
N ASP A 480 -1.70 -101.87 64.64
CA ASP A 480 -2.62 -103.00 64.73
C ASP A 480 -3.33 -103.04 66.11
N THR A 481 -2.71 -102.49 67.17
CA THR A 481 -3.27 -102.48 68.53
C THR A 481 -4.08 -101.22 68.84
N TYR A 482 -3.62 -100.04 68.41
CA TYR A 482 -4.16 -98.74 68.81
C TYR A 482 -4.78 -97.92 67.65
N GLY A 483 -4.75 -98.45 66.43
CA GLY A 483 -5.32 -97.84 65.22
C GLY A 483 -4.41 -96.80 64.55
N HIS A 484 -4.60 -96.63 63.23
CA HIS A 484 -3.79 -95.74 62.40
C HIS A 484 -3.77 -94.28 62.87
N ASN A 485 -4.87 -93.75 63.40
CA ASN A 485 -4.89 -92.37 63.93
C ASN A 485 -3.90 -92.18 65.10
N THR A 486 -3.73 -93.20 65.94
CA THR A 486 -2.74 -93.18 67.02
C THR A 486 -1.34 -93.26 66.44
N GLY A 487 -1.13 -94.08 65.40
CA GLY A 487 0.11 -94.12 64.62
C GLY A 487 0.48 -92.77 64.00
N ASP A 488 -0.45 -92.11 63.31
CA ASP A 488 -0.23 -90.81 62.68
C ASP A 488 0.13 -89.74 63.71
N ARG A 489 -0.55 -89.74 64.86
CA ARG A 489 -0.20 -88.87 65.98
C ARG A 489 1.22 -89.15 66.50
N ILE A 490 1.58 -90.43 66.65
CA ILE A 490 2.93 -90.82 67.05
C ILE A 490 3.94 -90.28 66.04
N LEU A 491 3.69 -90.40 64.72
CA LEU A 491 4.61 -89.90 63.69
C LEU A 491 4.76 -88.37 63.70
N VAL A 492 3.68 -87.62 63.95
CA VAL A 492 3.71 -86.16 64.08
C VAL A 492 4.49 -85.73 65.32
N GLU A 493 4.22 -86.31 66.49
CA GLU A 493 4.93 -85.98 67.73
C GLU A 493 6.38 -86.47 67.69
N PHE A 494 6.63 -87.61 67.04
CA PHE A 494 7.96 -88.13 66.76
C PHE A 494 8.76 -87.15 65.91
N THR A 495 8.16 -86.59 64.86
CA THR A 495 8.81 -85.60 63.99
C THR A 495 9.14 -84.33 64.75
N LYS A 496 8.22 -83.82 65.59
CA LYS A 496 8.50 -82.65 66.46
C LYS A 496 9.65 -82.93 67.43
N LEU A 497 9.69 -84.13 68.03
CA LEU A 497 10.76 -84.53 68.92
C LEU A 497 12.09 -84.67 68.17
N LEU A 498 12.06 -85.20 66.95
CA LEU A 498 13.21 -85.36 66.05
C LEU A 498 13.83 -84.00 65.70
N THR A 499 13.02 -83.08 65.18
CA THR A 499 13.45 -81.73 64.83
C THR A 499 13.96 -80.96 66.04
N LYS A 500 13.29 -81.06 67.19
CA LYS A 500 13.71 -80.41 68.44
C LYS A 500 15.02 -80.96 69.01
N THR A 501 15.26 -82.26 68.88
CA THR A 501 16.43 -82.91 69.50
C THR A 501 17.67 -82.80 68.63
N ILE A 502 17.51 -82.91 67.32
CA ILE A 502 18.64 -82.90 66.37
C ILE A 502 18.94 -81.48 65.86
N GLY A 503 17.94 -80.59 65.76
CA GLY A 503 18.11 -79.19 65.35
C GLY A 503 17.61 -78.89 63.93
N GLU A 504 16.85 -77.79 63.78
CA GLU A 504 16.20 -77.36 62.53
C GLU A 504 17.16 -77.07 61.36
N GLU A 505 18.45 -76.88 61.64
CA GLU A 505 19.49 -76.71 60.63
C GLU A 505 19.81 -77.98 59.83
N ASN A 506 19.36 -79.14 60.32
CA ASN A 506 19.51 -80.43 59.66
C ASN A 506 18.32 -80.73 58.76
N ILE A 507 18.53 -81.63 57.80
CA ILE A 507 17.47 -81.99 56.85
C ILE A 507 16.76 -83.25 57.33
N PHE A 508 15.47 -83.10 57.62
CA PHE A 508 14.59 -84.18 58.06
C PHE A 508 13.69 -84.63 56.92
N SER A 509 13.55 -85.94 56.75
CA SER A 509 12.60 -86.50 55.80
C SER A 509 11.90 -87.72 56.33
N ARG A 510 10.62 -87.84 55.98
CA ARG A 510 9.89 -89.10 56.08
C ARG A 510 10.21 -89.93 54.85
N TRP A 511 11.01 -90.97 55.06
CA TRP A 511 11.54 -91.82 53.99
C TRP A 511 10.53 -92.91 53.59
N GLY A 512 9.80 -93.42 54.57
CA GLY A 512 8.78 -94.45 54.45
C GLY A 512 7.67 -94.27 55.49
N GLY A 513 6.75 -95.24 55.60
CA GLY A 513 5.60 -95.13 56.51
C GLY A 513 5.98 -94.79 57.95
N ASP A 514 6.99 -95.48 58.47
CA ASP A 514 7.56 -95.39 59.82
C ASP A 514 9.09 -95.21 59.83
N GLU A 515 9.65 -94.91 58.66
CA GLU A 515 11.09 -94.70 58.45
C GLU A 515 11.37 -93.22 58.23
N PHE A 516 12.39 -92.70 58.92
CA PHE A 516 12.84 -91.33 58.85
C PHE A 516 14.32 -91.27 58.49
N MET A 517 14.66 -90.27 57.68
CA MET A 517 16.05 -89.94 57.37
C MET A 517 16.40 -88.57 57.91
N VAL A 518 17.62 -88.49 58.43
CA VAL A 518 18.23 -87.22 58.84
C VAL A 518 19.57 -87.08 58.16
N LEU A 519 19.77 -85.96 57.48
CA LEU A 519 21.03 -85.58 56.88
C LEU A 519 21.60 -84.43 57.70
N MET A 520 22.82 -84.62 58.22
CA MET A 520 23.48 -83.73 59.16
C MET A 520 24.75 -83.14 58.52
N PRO A 521 24.66 -81.95 57.89
CA PRO A 521 25.82 -81.27 57.33
C PRO A 521 26.86 -80.93 58.40
N ASN A 522 28.13 -80.92 58.04
CA ASN A 522 29.25 -80.58 58.92
C ASN A 522 29.34 -81.43 60.20
N THR A 523 28.83 -82.65 60.17
CA THR A 523 28.78 -83.56 61.32
C THR A 523 29.53 -84.85 61.00
N ASP A 524 30.51 -85.20 61.84
CA ASP A 524 31.27 -86.45 61.73
C ASP A 524 30.55 -87.63 62.40
N SER A 525 31.02 -88.85 62.16
CA SER A 525 30.38 -90.08 62.66
C SER A 525 30.24 -90.13 64.20
N PRO A 526 31.25 -89.80 65.03
CA PRO A 526 31.09 -89.77 66.49
C PRO A 526 30.01 -88.79 66.95
N THR A 527 30.02 -87.56 66.42
CA THR A 527 29.04 -86.53 66.80
C THR A 527 27.63 -86.93 66.36
N ALA A 528 27.49 -87.48 65.16
CA ALA A 528 26.23 -87.98 64.65
C ALA A 528 25.66 -89.13 65.51
N TYR A 529 26.52 -90.01 66.02
CA TYR A 529 26.11 -91.08 66.91
C TYR A 529 25.67 -90.56 68.28
N GLU A 530 26.40 -89.62 68.87
CA GLU A 530 25.97 -89.00 70.14
C GLU A 530 24.63 -88.28 70.00
N THR A 531 24.41 -87.57 68.90
CA THR A 531 23.13 -86.90 68.60
C THR A 531 22.00 -87.90 68.39
N ALA A 532 22.26 -88.99 67.65
CA ALA A 532 21.31 -90.07 67.47
C ALA A 532 20.98 -90.80 68.80
N GLU A 533 21.96 -91.02 69.68
CA GLU A 533 21.74 -91.66 70.97
C GLU A 533 20.96 -90.77 71.93
N LYS A 534 21.22 -89.45 71.92
CA LYS A 534 20.39 -88.47 72.64
C LYS A 534 18.94 -88.51 72.16
N PHE A 535 18.72 -88.59 70.85
CA PHE A 535 17.39 -88.72 70.29
C PHE A 535 16.72 -90.04 70.67
N ARG A 536 17.42 -91.18 70.55
CA ARG A 536 16.91 -92.49 70.98
C ARG A 536 16.48 -92.49 72.46
N ALA A 537 17.32 -91.96 73.34
CA ALA A 537 17.03 -91.83 74.77
C ALA A 537 15.87 -90.86 75.06
N ALA A 538 15.69 -89.83 74.23
CA ALA A 538 14.56 -88.92 74.32
C ALA A 538 13.25 -89.61 73.92
N VAL A 539 13.26 -90.42 72.85
CA VAL A 539 12.09 -91.20 72.42
C VAL A 539 11.69 -92.22 73.48
N GLU A 540 12.64 -92.95 74.05
CA GLU A 540 12.38 -93.94 75.11
C GLU A 540 11.69 -93.35 76.35
N LYS A 541 11.92 -92.06 76.63
CA LYS A 541 11.32 -91.33 77.77
C LYS A 541 10.07 -90.54 77.39
N ALA A 542 9.79 -90.36 76.10
CA ALA A 542 8.72 -89.50 75.64
C ALA A 542 7.39 -90.26 75.59
N GLU A 543 6.34 -89.64 76.13
CA GLU A 543 4.97 -90.09 75.90
C GLU A 543 4.47 -89.52 74.57
N LEU A 544 4.80 -90.20 73.47
CA LEU A 544 4.38 -89.79 72.11
C LEU A 544 2.87 -90.01 71.88
N ALA A 545 2.27 -90.96 72.60
CA ALA A 545 0.83 -91.15 72.71
C ALA A 545 0.47 -91.74 74.09
N PRO A 546 -0.74 -91.47 74.63
CA PRO A 546 -1.13 -91.92 75.96
C PRO A 546 -1.02 -93.43 76.14
N ASN A 547 -0.27 -93.88 77.15
CA ASN A 547 -0.03 -95.29 77.46
C ASN A 547 0.65 -96.14 76.35
N VAL A 548 1.31 -95.52 75.36
CA VAL A 548 2.04 -96.24 74.30
C VAL A 548 3.54 -95.99 74.46
N PHE A 549 4.30 -97.07 74.71
CA PHE A 549 5.76 -97.02 74.74
C PHE A 549 6.31 -97.27 73.34
N VAL A 550 7.12 -96.33 72.85
CA VAL A 550 7.75 -96.39 71.52
C VAL A 550 9.27 -96.35 71.71
N THR A 551 9.98 -97.22 71.01
CA THR A 551 11.45 -97.16 70.91
C THR A 551 11.85 -97.03 69.45
N VAL A 552 13.10 -96.66 69.20
CA VAL A 552 13.64 -96.56 67.83
C VAL A 552 14.94 -97.32 67.67
N SER A 553 15.11 -97.85 66.47
CA SER A 553 16.38 -98.39 65.98
C SER A 553 16.98 -97.39 65.00
N ILE A 554 18.24 -96.98 65.24
CA ILE A 554 18.91 -95.95 64.43
C ILE A 554 20.22 -96.48 63.85
N GLY A 555 20.39 -96.32 62.54
CA GLY A 555 21.64 -96.56 61.83
C GLY A 555 22.31 -95.25 61.44
N VAL A 556 23.55 -95.04 61.90
CA VAL A 556 24.33 -93.84 61.60
C VAL A 556 25.52 -94.20 60.73
N THR A 557 25.82 -93.37 59.73
CA THR A 557 27.07 -93.46 58.99
C THR A 557 27.51 -92.09 58.48
N GLU A 558 28.79 -91.96 58.18
CA GLU A 558 29.40 -90.76 57.63
C GLU A 558 29.81 -90.95 56.17
N LEU A 559 29.71 -89.88 55.38
CA LEU A 559 30.14 -89.83 54.00
C LEU A 559 31.65 -90.07 53.86
N ARG A 560 32.01 -91.07 53.08
CA ARG A 560 33.36 -91.40 52.65
C ARG A 560 33.59 -90.85 51.24
N LYS A 561 34.85 -90.54 50.92
CA LYS A 561 35.25 -89.86 49.67
C LYS A 561 34.69 -90.48 48.37
N LYS A 562 34.52 -91.81 48.34
CA LYS A 562 34.06 -92.55 47.15
C LYS A 562 32.58 -92.89 47.15
N ASP A 563 31.83 -92.51 48.18
CA ASP A 563 30.42 -92.90 48.30
C ASP A 563 29.54 -92.19 47.29
N THR A 564 28.62 -92.90 46.68
CA THR A 564 27.41 -92.31 46.10
C THR A 564 26.34 -92.13 47.18
N PHE A 565 25.27 -91.39 46.88
CA PHE A 565 24.11 -91.33 47.77
C PHE A 565 23.56 -92.73 48.10
N HIS A 566 23.60 -93.64 47.13
CA HIS A 566 23.16 -95.03 47.32
C HIS A 566 24.08 -95.80 48.29
N ASP A 567 25.41 -95.61 48.22
CA ASP A 567 26.36 -96.26 49.13
C ASP A 567 26.21 -95.76 50.58
N LEU A 568 25.94 -94.47 50.74
CA LEU A 568 25.67 -93.84 52.03
C LEU A 568 24.38 -94.38 52.65
N LEU A 569 23.31 -94.42 51.86
CA LEU A 569 22.01 -94.95 52.27
C LEU A 569 22.09 -96.43 52.66
N THR A 570 22.73 -97.25 51.82
CA THR A 570 22.88 -98.69 52.06
C THR A 570 23.62 -98.98 53.37
N ARG A 571 24.59 -98.14 53.74
CA ARG A 571 25.33 -98.32 54.98
C ARG A 571 24.56 -97.84 56.21
N ALA A 572 23.79 -96.76 56.10
CA ALA A 572 22.88 -96.33 57.16
C ALA A 572 21.79 -97.39 57.43
N ASP A 573 21.22 -97.96 56.37
CA ASP A 573 20.24 -99.06 56.45
C ASP A 573 20.83 -100.31 57.11
N ASN A 574 22.02 -100.76 56.67
CA ASN A 574 22.71 -101.89 57.30
C ASN A 574 23.02 -101.65 58.79
N ALA A 575 23.34 -100.41 59.18
CA ALA A 575 23.56 -100.05 60.58
C ALA A 575 22.23 -100.13 61.37
N GLN A 576 21.13 -99.62 60.82
CA GLN A 576 19.82 -99.70 61.44
C GLN A 576 19.34 -101.15 61.59
N TYR A 577 19.56 -101.98 60.56
CA TYR A 577 19.25 -103.40 60.61
C TYR A 577 20.03 -104.13 61.72
N ARG A 578 21.30 -103.75 61.95
CA ARG A 578 22.08 -104.24 63.11
C ARG A 578 21.50 -103.80 64.44
N ALA A 579 20.94 -102.60 64.54
CA ALA A 579 20.26 -102.12 65.75
C ALA A 579 19.02 -102.97 66.04
N LYS A 580 18.21 -103.26 65.02
CA LYS A 580 17.00 -104.10 65.14
C LYS A 580 17.32 -105.53 65.58
N THR A 581 18.38 -106.12 65.04
CA THR A 581 18.77 -107.52 65.34
C THR A 581 19.48 -107.70 66.67
N ARG A 582 20.00 -106.63 67.29
CA ARG A 582 20.66 -106.65 68.61
C ARG A 582 19.73 -106.41 69.81
N GLY A 583 18.42 -106.48 69.58
CA GLY A 583 17.41 -106.29 70.63
C GLY A 583 16.63 -104.99 70.53
N LYS A 584 16.77 -104.24 69.41
CA LYS A 584 16.08 -102.96 69.15
C LYS A 584 16.49 -101.86 70.14
N ASN A 585 15.83 -100.71 70.10
CA ASN A 585 16.09 -99.58 70.99
C ASN A 585 17.58 -99.27 71.13
N SER A 586 18.29 -99.15 70.01
CA SER A 586 19.74 -98.91 70.01
C SER A 586 20.19 -98.11 68.78
N VAL A 587 21.36 -97.48 68.91
CA VAL A 587 22.06 -96.83 67.81
C VAL A 587 23.25 -97.69 67.41
N GLN A 588 23.41 -97.93 66.11
CA GLN A 588 24.58 -98.61 65.54
C GLN A 588 25.25 -97.72 64.48
N MET A 589 26.56 -97.88 64.34
CA MET A 589 27.39 -97.15 63.38
C MET A 589 28.18 -98.11 62.50
N LEU A 590 28.34 -97.79 61.20
CA LEU A 590 29.13 -98.55 60.23
C LEU A 590 30.03 -97.70 59.33
#